data_AF-A0A3L7X5E8-F1
#
_entry.id   AF-A0A3L7X5E8-F1
#
_cell.length_a   1.000
_cell.length_b   1.000
_cell.length_c   1.000
_cell.angle_alpha   90.00
_cell.angle_beta   90.00
_cell.angle_gamma   90.00
#
_symmetry.space_group_name_H-M   'P 1'
#
loop_
_entity.id
_entity.type
_entity.pdbx_description
1 polymer ?
#
loop_
_entity_poly.entity_id
_entity_poly.type
_entity_poly.pdbx_seq_one_letter_code
_entity_poly.pdbx_strand_id
1 'polypeptide(L)'
;MSATAPAAAGAPANLAEHFPEGVAADTRKGYEGYVVGAGQLLQVAGAIRDKLGYDYLSSVTGVDYPDSNQIEVVYHAFKTSGGPGLNFKVQADRNDPVVPSLVGLYPGAEFQEREIFDMYGVRFDGHPDLRRILMWDGFAGHPMRKDWKEPFFEEDLKPFGSRWPGGDVRRSEELDPFGANVQYPPDFDPYEWTPETENAIYKLMQPKADNGNGGHLKTDKLVVNIGPQHPSTHGVFRMVVVLDGETVVDLKPVMGYLHRNHEKIGERNTFLQNMPYTDRLDYLASMSNNHAYALSVERLMGVKVPERAEYLRVLMVELTRICSHMWAIGFLLNDLGAFQTPALYAIKERELILDLFEATAGSRMMCNYMRFGGVSRDLPAALRDENTMDFLRELVVNRLPYAIDELDRFLTHSEILRARCIGVGVLAGEKAIAYSAAGPLLRASGVNYDLRRADPYSIYDRFDFNVCTRPNGD
;
A
#
# COMPACT_ATOMS: atom_id res chain seq x y z
N MET A 1 -8.76 -36.68 24.66
CA MET A 1 -7.30 -36.72 24.43
C MET A 1 -6.80 -35.29 24.40
N SER A 2 -5.79 -35.00 25.20
CA SER A 2 -5.29 -33.66 25.56
C SER A 2 -4.95 -32.81 24.33
N ALA A 3 -5.69 -31.72 24.11
CA ALA A 3 -5.31 -30.68 23.17
C ALA A 3 -4.10 -29.93 23.74
N THR A 4 -2.94 -30.13 23.13
CA THR A 4 -1.74 -29.34 23.38
C THR A 4 -2.03 -27.88 23.00
N ALA A 5 -1.82 -26.97 23.95
CA ALA A 5 -1.81 -25.53 23.70
C ALA A 5 -0.82 -25.21 22.55
N PRO A 6 -1.11 -24.21 21.69
CA PRO A 6 -0.16 -23.80 20.67
C PRO A 6 1.13 -23.35 21.34
N ALA A 7 2.26 -23.87 20.86
CA ALA A 7 3.59 -23.49 21.32
C ALA A 7 3.72 -21.96 21.27
N ALA A 8 4.21 -21.37 22.37
CA ALA A 8 4.55 -19.96 22.43
C ALA A 8 5.41 -19.60 21.20
N ALA A 9 4.97 -18.58 20.45
CA ALA A 9 5.72 -18.02 19.33
C ALA A 9 7.16 -17.75 19.78
N GLY A 10 8.13 -18.30 19.06
CA GLY A 10 9.54 -18.10 19.36
C GLY A 10 9.84 -16.60 19.45
N ALA A 11 10.48 -16.17 20.55
CA ALA A 11 10.91 -14.80 20.72
C ALA A 11 11.75 -14.37 19.49
N PRO A 12 11.59 -13.14 18.97
CA PRO A 12 12.45 -12.65 17.90
C PRO A 12 13.90 -12.81 18.33
N ALA A 13 14.75 -13.28 17.41
CA ALA A 13 16.18 -13.47 17.65
C ALA A 13 16.76 -12.21 18.31
N ASN A 14 17.54 -12.39 19.39
CA ASN A 14 18.11 -11.27 20.13
C ASN A 14 19.20 -10.60 19.29
N LEU A 15 18.82 -9.57 18.53
CA LEU A 15 19.70 -8.92 17.57
C LEU A 15 20.93 -8.31 18.25
N ALA A 16 20.75 -7.86 19.49
CA ALA A 16 21.81 -7.26 20.30
C ALA A 16 22.90 -8.28 20.71
N GLU A 17 22.59 -9.58 20.76
CA GLU A 17 23.60 -10.62 21.03
C GLU A 17 24.52 -10.87 19.83
N HIS A 18 24.04 -10.60 18.61
CA HIS A 18 24.82 -10.77 17.39
C HIS A 18 25.58 -9.50 16.98
N PHE A 19 25.11 -8.33 17.44
CA PHE A 19 25.70 -7.01 17.14
C PHE A 19 25.76 -6.13 18.40
N PRO A 20 26.64 -6.45 19.37
CA PRO A 20 26.70 -5.73 20.64
C PRO A 20 27.16 -4.27 20.49
N GLU A 21 27.97 -3.98 19.46
CA GLU A 21 28.35 -2.61 19.11
C GLU A 21 27.33 -2.06 18.10
N GLY A 22 26.44 -1.19 18.59
CA GLY A 22 25.55 -0.31 17.81
C GLY A 22 24.21 -0.89 17.34
N VAL A 23 23.77 -2.00 17.94
CA VAL A 23 22.36 -2.37 18.02
C VAL A 23 21.92 -2.35 19.48
N ALA A 24 20.83 -1.65 19.77
CA ALA A 24 20.21 -1.61 21.09
C ALA A 24 18.72 -1.96 20.99
N ALA A 25 18.19 -2.69 21.99
CA ALA A 25 16.74 -2.84 22.10
C ALA A 25 16.09 -1.47 22.36
N ASP A 26 14.93 -1.21 21.75
CA ASP A 26 14.18 0.03 21.98
C ASP A 26 13.52 -0.01 23.36
N THR A 27 14.04 0.77 24.31
CA THR A 27 13.55 0.79 25.70
C THR A 27 12.49 1.85 25.94
N ARG A 28 12.07 2.61 24.91
CA ARG A 28 11.02 3.63 25.06
C ARG A 28 9.69 2.94 25.37
N LYS A 29 8.91 3.52 26.29
CA LYS A 29 7.63 2.95 26.72
C LYS A 29 6.67 2.79 25.52
N GLY A 30 6.21 1.57 25.28
CA GLY A 30 5.26 1.26 24.18
C GLY A 30 5.91 1.07 22.81
N TYR A 31 7.24 1.11 22.73
CA TYR A 31 7.98 0.79 21.51
C TYR A 31 8.54 -0.62 21.57
N GLU A 32 8.63 -1.24 20.40
CA GLU A 32 9.22 -2.57 20.21
C GLU A 32 10.29 -2.51 19.11
N GLY A 33 11.17 -3.51 19.09
CA GLY A 33 12.22 -3.66 18.09
C GLY A 33 13.58 -3.15 18.55
N TYR A 34 14.45 -2.86 17.57
CA TYR A 34 15.84 -2.48 17.81
C TYR A 34 16.18 -1.14 17.16
N VAL A 35 16.96 -0.31 17.85
CA VAL A 35 17.60 0.88 17.29
C VAL A 35 19.00 0.51 16.82
N VAL A 36 19.31 0.81 15.57
CA VAL A 36 20.55 0.50 14.87
C VAL A 36 21.26 1.81 14.53
N GLY A 37 22.56 1.89 14.81
CA GLY A 37 23.37 3.03 14.39
C GLY A 37 23.42 3.14 12.86
N ALA A 38 23.25 4.35 12.31
CA ALA A 38 23.19 4.58 10.86
C ALA A 38 24.39 3.97 10.12
N GLY A 39 25.61 4.12 10.66
CA GLY A 39 26.84 3.57 10.05
C GLY A 39 26.92 2.04 9.98
N GLN A 40 26.07 1.32 10.73
CA GLN A 40 26.03 -0.15 10.74
C GLN A 40 24.76 -0.71 10.10
N LEU A 41 23.86 0.16 9.64
CA LEU A 41 22.55 -0.23 9.10
C LEU A 41 22.67 -1.30 8.00
N LEU A 42 23.56 -1.10 7.02
CA LEU A 42 23.76 -2.04 5.92
C LEU A 42 24.24 -3.42 6.41
N GLN A 43 25.19 -3.44 7.34
CA GLN A 43 25.74 -4.68 7.88
C GLN A 43 24.69 -5.47 8.67
N VAL A 44 23.95 -4.76 9.53
CA VAL A 44 22.91 -5.36 10.39
C VAL A 44 21.73 -5.82 9.54
N ALA A 45 21.24 -5.00 8.61
CA ALA A 45 20.16 -5.36 7.69
C ALA A 45 20.52 -6.57 6.81
N GLY A 46 21.77 -6.64 6.33
CA GLY A 46 22.27 -7.80 5.58
C GLY A 46 22.26 -9.07 6.44
N ALA A 47 22.68 -8.99 7.70
CA ALA A 47 22.62 -10.13 8.62
C ALA A 47 21.19 -10.53 9.01
N ILE A 48 20.28 -9.57 9.19
CA ILE A 48 18.84 -9.81 9.40
C ILE A 48 18.28 -10.63 8.24
N ARG A 49 18.60 -10.25 7.00
CA ARG A 49 18.18 -10.95 5.79
C ARG A 49 18.80 -12.34 5.69
N ASP A 50 20.12 -12.40 5.68
CA ASP A 50 20.87 -13.57 5.22
C ASP A 50 21.10 -14.61 6.33
N LYS A 51 21.21 -14.18 7.60
CA LYS A 51 21.49 -15.08 8.72
C LYS A 51 20.24 -15.40 9.55
N LEU A 52 19.35 -14.43 9.72
CA LEU A 52 18.14 -14.59 10.55
C LEU A 52 16.89 -14.97 9.72
N GLY A 53 16.98 -14.89 8.40
CA GLY A 53 15.94 -15.30 7.45
C GLY A 53 14.77 -14.34 7.34
N TYR A 54 14.93 -13.08 7.75
CA TYR A 54 13.94 -12.02 7.52
C TYR A 54 14.15 -11.46 6.12
N ASP A 55 13.79 -12.26 5.13
CA ASP A 55 14.00 -12.03 3.70
C ASP A 55 13.01 -11.04 3.08
N TYR A 56 11.89 -10.78 3.75
CA TYR A 56 10.80 -9.95 3.23
C TYR A 56 10.67 -8.62 3.99
N LEU A 57 11.10 -7.52 3.39
CA LEU A 57 10.91 -6.17 3.93
C LEU A 57 9.55 -5.63 3.49
N SER A 58 8.55 -5.65 4.37
CA SER A 58 7.18 -5.27 4.00
C SER A 58 6.97 -3.76 3.88
N SER A 59 7.63 -2.97 4.74
CA SER A 59 7.39 -1.53 4.84
C SER A 59 8.57 -0.82 5.51
N VAL A 60 8.81 0.42 5.09
CA VAL A 60 9.76 1.40 5.59
C VAL A 60 8.98 2.69 5.80
N THR A 61 9.03 3.24 7.02
CA THR A 61 8.27 4.45 7.38
C THR A 61 9.14 5.46 8.09
N GLY A 62 8.77 6.75 7.97
CA GLY A 62 9.43 7.86 8.67
C GLY A 62 8.62 8.34 9.87
N VAL A 63 9.30 8.74 10.95
CA VAL A 63 8.68 9.37 12.12
C VAL A 63 9.50 10.59 12.54
N ASP A 64 8.86 11.75 12.60
CA ASP A 64 9.51 12.99 13.07
C ASP A 64 9.29 13.16 14.59
N TYR A 65 10.40 13.25 15.34
CA TYR A 65 10.45 13.51 16.78
C TYR A 65 11.15 14.85 17.07
N PRO A 66 10.41 15.98 17.04
CA PRO A 66 10.97 17.30 17.33
C PRO A 66 11.58 17.41 18.73
N ASP A 67 10.95 16.80 19.73
CA ASP A 67 11.37 16.90 21.14
C ASP A 67 12.77 16.29 21.39
N SER A 68 13.14 15.27 20.63
CA SER A 68 14.48 14.65 20.69
C SER A 68 15.40 15.11 19.56
N ASN A 69 14.96 16.05 18.70
CA ASN A 69 15.66 16.49 17.50
C ASN A 69 16.08 15.33 16.58
N GLN A 70 15.20 14.35 16.40
CA GLN A 70 15.48 13.16 15.60
C GLN A 70 14.40 12.89 14.55
N ILE A 71 14.81 12.34 13.42
CA ILE A 71 13.91 11.62 12.50
C ILE A 71 14.26 10.14 12.57
N GLU A 72 13.25 9.31 12.79
CA GLU A 72 13.39 7.86 12.85
C GLU A 72 12.89 7.22 11.55
N VAL A 73 13.68 6.32 10.98
CA VAL A 73 13.28 5.46 9.87
C VAL A 73 13.07 4.05 10.42
N VAL A 74 11.87 3.50 10.26
CA VAL A 74 11.44 2.21 10.81
C VAL A 74 11.28 1.20 9.69
N TYR A 75 11.95 0.06 9.81
CA TYR A 75 11.91 -1.05 8.86
C TYR A 75 11.13 -2.22 9.45
N HIS A 76 10.15 -2.72 8.69
CA HIS A 76 9.28 -3.85 9.07
C HIS A 76 9.63 -5.09 8.25
N ALA A 77 10.44 -5.97 8.81
CA ALA A 77 10.89 -7.19 8.13
C ALA A 77 10.16 -8.44 8.64
N PHE A 78 9.85 -9.37 7.75
CA PHE A 78 9.19 -10.63 8.03
C PHE A 78 9.95 -11.79 7.39
N LYS A 79 9.62 -13.00 7.81
CA LYS A 79 10.12 -14.23 7.21
C LYS A 79 9.06 -14.80 6.30
N THR A 80 9.39 -15.09 5.05
CA THR A 80 8.45 -15.81 4.16
C THR A 80 8.15 -17.24 4.61
N SER A 81 8.99 -17.80 5.50
CA SER A 81 8.75 -19.07 6.20
C SER A 81 7.73 -19.00 7.34
N GLY A 82 7.27 -17.79 7.72
CA GLY A 82 6.30 -17.55 8.78
C GLY A 82 6.90 -17.19 10.14
N GLY A 83 6.04 -16.75 11.06
CA GLY A 83 6.42 -16.25 12.38
C GLY A 83 6.31 -14.73 12.53
N PRO A 84 6.62 -14.18 13.72
CA PRO A 84 6.45 -12.76 14.01
C PRO A 84 7.45 -11.90 13.22
N GLY A 85 7.00 -10.70 12.85
CA GLY A 85 7.86 -9.69 12.24
C GLY A 85 8.95 -9.18 13.19
N LEU A 86 9.98 -8.58 12.61
CA LEU A 86 11.06 -7.89 13.29
C LEU A 86 11.08 -6.44 12.84
N ASN A 87 11.01 -5.53 13.81
CA ASN A 87 11.17 -4.11 13.58
C ASN A 87 12.58 -3.67 13.97
N PHE A 88 13.26 -2.96 13.08
CA PHE A 88 14.53 -2.29 13.38
C PHE A 88 14.49 -0.87 12.82
N LYS A 89 15.23 0.04 13.46
CA LYS A 89 15.04 1.48 13.26
C LYS A 89 16.37 2.20 13.25
N VAL A 90 16.44 3.32 12.54
CA VAL A 90 17.59 4.23 12.58
C VAL A 90 17.11 5.62 12.96
N GLN A 91 17.80 6.25 13.91
CA GLN A 91 17.56 7.64 14.28
C GLN A 91 18.63 8.53 13.66
N ALA A 92 18.21 9.48 12.85
CA ALA A 92 19.05 10.48 12.21
C ALA A 92 18.82 11.87 12.83
N ASP A 93 19.79 12.76 12.68
CA ASP A 93 19.65 14.17 13.09
C ASP A 93 18.53 14.83 12.28
N ARG A 94 17.59 15.51 12.94
CA ARG A 94 16.44 16.13 12.28
C ARG A 94 16.79 17.29 11.33
N ASN A 95 17.89 18.00 11.59
CA ASN A 95 18.31 19.15 10.80
C ASN A 95 19.05 18.74 9.52
N ASP A 96 19.84 17.66 9.58
CA ASP A 96 20.49 17.04 8.42
C ASP A 96 20.33 15.51 8.44
N PRO A 97 19.12 15.00 8.16
CA PRO A 97 18.83 13.58 8.27
C PRO A 97 19.44 12.82 7.09
N VAL A 98 20.44 11.99 7.37
CA VAL A 98 21.08 11.11 6.39
C VAL A 98 21.09 9.67 6.90
N VAL A 99 20.63 8.74 6.07
CA VAL A 99 20.55 7.31 6.38
C VAL A 99 21.08 6.52 5.17
N PRO A 100 21.84 5.43 5.34
CA PRO A 100 22.20 4.57 4.21
C PRO A 100 20.96 3.91 3.59
N SER A 101 20.89 3.88 2.26
CA SER A 101 19.81 3.21 1.52
C SER A 101 19.88 1.69 1.66
N LEU A 102 18.75 1.05 1.93
CA LEU A 102 18.64 -0.41 1.94
C LEU A 102 18.28 -1.00 0.58
N VAL A 103 18.11 -0.19 -0.48
CA VAL A 103 17.70 -0.67 -1.81
C VAL A 103 18.62 -1.77 -2.36
N GLY A 104 19.93 -1.70 -2.08
CA GLY A 104 20.88 -2.73 -2.49
C GLY A 104 20.67 -4.10 -1.81
N LEU A 105 19.99 -4.13 -0.66
CA LEU A 105 19.65 -5.35 0.08
C LEU A 105 18.18 -5.77 -0.12
N TYR A 106 17.28 -4.79 -0.12
CA TYR A 106 15.85 -4.92 -0.33
C TYR A 106 15.40 -3.95 -1.43
N PRO A 107 15.42 -4.37 -2.71
CA PRO A 107 14.96 -3.54 -3.81
C PRO A 107 13.58 -2.90 -3.61
N GLY A 108 12.67 -3.55 -2.88
CA GLY A 108 11.35 -3.00 -2.54
C GLY A 108 11.36 -1.74 -1.67
N ALA A 109 12.50 -1.39 -1.05
CA ALA A 109 12.66 -0.16 -0.29
C ALA A 109 12.65 1.11 -1.17
N GLU A 110 12.86 1.00 -2.48
CA GLU A 110 13.09 2.15 -3.38
C GLU A 110 11.97 3.19 -3.33
N PHE A 111 10.70 2.77 -3.46
CA PHE A 111 9.59 3.74 -3.39
C PHE A 111 9.40 4.32 -1.99
N GLN A 112 9.63 3.53 -0.95
CA GLN A 112 9.34 3.93 0.43
C GLN A 112 10.43 4.88 0.95
N GLU A 113 11.70 4.65 0.61
CA GLU A 113 12.79 5.59 0.91
C GLU A 113 12.60 6.92 0.16
N ARG A 114 12.14 6.90 -1.10
CA ARG A 114 11.78 8.12 -1.84
C ARG A 114 10.61 8.86 -1.23
N GLU A 115 9.58 8.15 -0.77
CA GLU A 115 8.44 8.75 -0.08
C GLU A 115 8.91 9.42 1.21
N ILE A 116 9.78 8.77 2.00
CA ILE A 116 10.34 9.37 3.22
C ILE A 116 11.20 10.60 2.89
N PHE A 117 11.99 10.56 1.81
CA PHE A 117 12.71 11.74 1.33
C PHE A 117 11.75 12.89 0.98
N ASP A 118 10.71 12.61 0.20
CA ASP A 118 9.76 13.62 -0.24
C ASP A 118 8.97 14.23 0.95
N MET A 119 8.52 13.38 1.86
CA MET A 119 7.60 13.74 2.94
C MET A 119 8.29 14.20 4.23
N TYR A 120 9.49 13.70 4.55
CA TYR A 120 10.24 13.99 5.78
C TYR A 120 11.62 14.63 5.51
N GLY A 121 12.14 14.58 4.29
CA GLY A 121 13.43 15.17 3.93
C GLY A 121 14.65 14.33 4.31
N VAL A 122 14.48 13.04 4.62
CA VAL A 122 15.60 12.13 4.91
C VAL A 122 16.35 11.81 3.62
N ARG A 123 17.65 12.07 3.57
CA ARG A 123 18.49 11.73 2.42
C ARG A 123 19.02 10.31 2.57
N PHE A 124 18.77 9.47 1.57
CA PHE A 124 19.23 8.09 1.53
C PHE A 124 20.51 7.94 0.70
N ASP A 125 21.65 7.70 1.36
CA ASP A 125 22.93 7.54 0.67
C ASP A 125 23.00 6.20 -0.07
N GLY A 126 23.42 6.23 -1.34
CA GLY A 126 23.40 5.07 -2.22
C GLY A 126 22.05 4.74 -2.88
N HIS A 127 21.00 5.55 -2.68
CA HIS A 127 19.70 5.35 -3.32
C HIS A 127 19.77 5.63 -4.84
N PRO A 128 19.24 4.76 -5.72
CA PRO A 128 19.43 4.88 -7.17
C PRO A 128 18.65 6.04 -7.82
N ASP A 129 17.53 6.46 -7.24
CA ASP A 129 16.69 7.54 -7.77
C ASP A 129 16.04 8.35 -6.64
N LEU A 130 16.80 9.19 -5.94
CA LEU A 130 16.28 9.98 -4.81
C LEU A 130 15.66 11.31 -5.26
N ARG A 131 14.59 11.24 -6.05
CA ARG A 131 13.75 12.39 -6.41
C ARG A 131 12.39 12.31 -5.73
N ARG A 132 11.72 13.46 -5.60
CA ARG A 132 10.33 13.55 -5.13
C ARG A 132 9.44 12.57 -5.91
N ILE A 133 8.45 11.98 -5.24
CA ILE A 133 7.61 10.90 -5.78
C ILE A 133 6.11 11.20 -5.66
N LEU A 134 5.71 12.03 -4.70
CA LEU A 134 4.32 12.41 -4.43
C LEU A 134 4.10 13.92 -4.63
N MET A 135 5.02 14.74 -4.15
CA MET A 135 4.93 16.19 -4.25
C MET A 135 5.52 16.68 -5.57
N TRP A 136 5.02 17.81 -6.05
CA TRP A 136 5.59 18.46 -7.23
C TRP A 136 6.98 19.05 -6.89
N ASP A 137 7.83 19.17 -7.91
CA ASP A 137 9.26 19.46 -7.76
C ASP A 137 9.60 20.68 -6.91
N GLY A 138 8.88 21.78 -7.11
CA GLY A 138 9.09 23.04 -6.39
C GLY A 138 8.32 23.14 -5.08
N PHE A 139 7.71 22.05 -4.59
CA PHE A 139 6.98 22.07 -3.33
C PHE A 139 7.90 22.53 -2.19
N ALA A 140 7.46 23.56 -1.45
CA ALA A 140 8.22 24.12 -0.35
C ALA A 140 8.15 23.23 0.92
N GLY A 141 9.26 22.56 1.23
CA GLY A 141 9.44 21.77 2.45
C GLY A 141 8.99 20.31 2.34
N HIS A 142 8.63 19.75 3.49
CA HIS A 142 8.38 18.33 3.72
C HIS A 142 7.13 18.15 4.60
N PRO A 143 5.96 17.79 4.03
CA PRO A 143 4.68 17.89 4.73
C PRO A 143 4.56 17.10 6.04
N MET A 144 5.30 16.00 6.18
CA MET A 144 5.24 15.13 7.36
C MET A 144 6.23 15.54 8.47
N ARG A 145 7.03 16.60 8.26
CA ARG A 145 7.69 17.26 9.38
C ARG A 145 6.66 17.99 10.24
N LYS A 146 6.80 17.89 11.57
CA LYS A 146 5.83 18.47 12.55
C LYS A 146 5.88 19.99 12.61
N ASP A 147 7.00 20.59 12.25
CA ASP A 147 7.18 22.05 12.11
C ASP A 147 6.69 22.59 10.77
N TRP A 148 6.42 21.72 9.77
CA TRP A 148 5.84 22.17 8.52
C TRP A 148 4.40 22.66 8.74
N LYS A 149 4.13 23.88 8.29
CA LYS A 149 2.83 24.54 8.37
C LYS A 149 2.27 24.75 6.96
N GLU A 150 0.98 24.50 6.80
CA GLU A 150 0.28 24.66 5.51
C GLU A 150 0.12 26.15 5.12
N PRO A 151 -0.16 26.48 3.85
CA PRO A 151 -0.24 27.87 3.35
C PRO A 151 -1.18 28.79 4.15
N PHE A 152 -2.23 28.23 4.73
CA PHE A 152 -3.21 28.95 5.54
C PHE A 152 -3.31 28.37 6.95
N PHE A 153 -2.15 28.04 7.53
CA PHE A 153 -2.08 27.57 8.90
C PHE A 153 -2.45 28.70 9.86
N GLU A 154 -3.44 28.44 10.71
CA GLU A 154 -3.86 29.37 11.77
C GLU A 154 -3.62 28.74 13.14
N GLU A 155 -4.05 27.50 13.29
CA GLU A 155 -3.90 26.68 14.50
C GLU A 155 -3.73 25.20 14.13
N ASP A 156 -3.28 24.38 15.09
CA ASP A 156 -3.02 22.96 14.83
C ASP A 156 -4.29 22.12 14.64
N LEU A 157 -5.42 22.56 15.21
CA LEU A 157 -6.70 21.84 15.20
C LEU A 157 -7.73 22.54 14.32
N LYS A 158 -8.32 21.81 13.36
CA LYS A 158 -9.46 22.26 12.53
C LYS A 158 -10.80 21.75 13.09
N PRO A 159 -11.94 22.42 12.82
CA PRO A 159 -12.08 23.64 12.01
C PRO A 159 -11.63 24.89 12.77
N PHE A 160 -11.09 25.87 12.03
CA PHE A 160 -10.63 27.12 12.64
C PHE A 160 -11.80 27.98 13.08
N GLY A 161 -11.76 28.48 14.31
CA GLY A 161 -12.83 29.36 14.83
C GLY A 161 -13.06 30.60 13.97
N SER A 162 -12.00 31.09 13.33
CA SER A 162 -11.97 32.20 12.36
C SER A 162 -12.72 31.95 11.05
N ARG A 163 -12.95 30.68 10.67
CA ARG A 163 -13.66 30.29 9.44
C ARG A 163 -15.15 30.02 9.68
N TRP A 164 -15.58 30.10 10.93
CA TRP A 164 -17.00 30.04 11.32
C TRP A 164 -17.45 31.16 12.30
N PRO A 165 -17.12 32.46 12.09
CA PRO A 165 -17.68 33.52 12.90
C PRO A 165 -18.96 34.03 12.22
N GLY A 166 -20.12 33.49 12.58
CA GLY A 166 -21.41 34.08 12.20
C GLY A 166 -21.97 33.71 10.81
N GLY A 167 -21.45 32.68 10.14
CA GLY A 167 -22.06 32.11 8.93
C GLY A 167 -21.57 32.63 7.58
N ASP A 168 -20.64 33.60 7.57
CA ASP A 168 -20.02 34.09 6.34
C ASP A 168 -18.82 33.21 5.95
N VAL A 169 -18.92 32.51 4.81
CA VAL A 169 -17.83 31.71 4.25
C VAL A 169 -16.84 32.63 3.55
N ARG A 170 -15.60 32.71 4.05
CA ARG A 170 -14.48 33.31 3.33
C ARG A 170 -13.54 32.21 2.82
N ARG A 171 -13.10 32.33 1.57
CA ARG A 171 -12.12 31.40 0.99
C ARG A 171 -10.74 31.79 1.50
N SER A 172 -10.03 30.85 2.13
CA SER A 172 -8.66 31.10 2.60
C SER A 172 -7.70 31.41 1.46
N GLU A 173 -8.01 30.93 0.25
CA GLU A 173 -7.28 31.20 -0.98
C GLU A 173 -7.26 32.69 -1.35
N GLU A 174 -8.20 33.50 -0.85
CA GLU A 174 -8.18 34.96 -1.06
C GLU A 174 -7.04 35.66 -0.29
N LEU A 175 -6.39 34.96 0.66
CA LEU A 175 -5.23 35.47 1.38
C LEU A 175 -3.91 35.21 0.63
N ASP A 176 -3.91 34.30 -0.34
CA ASP A 176 -2.75 34.01 -1.17
C ASP A 176 -2.72 34.92 -2.40
N PRO A 177 -1.57 35.57 -2.71
CA PRO A 177 -1.45 36.44 -3.89
C PRO A 177 -1.79 35.75 -5.22
N PHE A 178 -1.69 34.42 -5.29
CA PHE A 178 -1.97 33.62 -6.48
C PHE A 178 -3.36 32.96 -6.45
N GLY A 179 -4.15 33.15 -5.38
CA GLY A 179 -5.48 32.55 -5.24
C GLY A 179 -5.44 31.02 -5.12
N ALA A 180 -4.30 30.43 -4.73
CA ALA A 180 -4.09 28.99 -4.73
C ALA A 180 -3.73 28.45 -3.34
N ASN A 181 -4.07 27.20 -3.07
CA ASN A 181 -3.73 26.52 -1.82
C ASN A 181 -2.36 25.83 -1.90
N VAL A 182 -1.32 26.59 -2.27
CA VAL A 182 0.05 26.09 -2.42
C VAL A 182 1.03 27.08 -1.80
N GLN A 183 2.05 26.57 -1.10
CA GLN A 183 3.17 27.37 -0.61
C GLN A 183 4.29 27.33 -1.64
N TYR A 184 4.73 28.51 -2.06
CA TYR A 184 5.90 28.68 -2.90
C TYR A 184 7.10 29.14 -2.07
N PRO A 185 8.32 28.70 -2.41
CA PRO A 185 9.54 29.28 -1.82
C PRO A 185 9.58 30.81 -2.02
N PRO A 186 10.21 31.59 -1.11
CA PRO A 186 10.21 33.06 -1.18
C PRO A 186 10.69 33.66 -2.50
N ASP A 187 11.63 32.98 -3.19
CA ASP A 187 12.22 33.43 -4.46
C ASP A 187 11.69 32.64 -5.67
N PHE A 188 10.55 31.95 -5.54
CA PHE A 188 9.99 31.15 -6.61
C PHE A 188 9.11 31.99 -7.55
N ASP A 189 9.50 32.05 -8.82
CA ASP A 189 8.67 32.61 -9.89
C ASP A 189 8.04 31.46 -10.72
N PRO A 190 6.70 31.27 -10.67
CA PRO A 190 6.03 30.24 -11.46
C PRO A 190 6.13 30.46 -12.98
N TYR A 191 6.39 31.67 -13.45
CA TYR A 191 6.47 31.98 -14.88
C TYR A 191 7.85 31.70 -15.48
N GLU A 192 8.90 31.69 -14.64
CA GLU A 192 10.29 31.37 -15.06
C GLU A 192 10.69 29.94 -14.68
N TRP A 193 9.87 29.24 -13.89
CA TRP A 193 10.16 27.91 -13.40
C TRP A 193 10.08 26.84 -14.51
N THR A 194 11.06 25.92 -14.50
CA THR A 194 11.07 24.74 -15.38
C THR A 194 11.08 23.45 -14.55
N PRO A 195 10.23 22.45 -14.86
CA PRO A 195 10.18 21.20 -14.11
C PRO A 195 11.49 20.39 -14.19
N GLU A 196 12.22 20.28 -13.07
CA GLU A 196 13.49 19.56 -13.02
C GLU A 196 13.31 18.04 -13.03
N THR A 197 12.32 17.50 -12.31
CA THR A 197 12.08 16.05 -12.22
C THR A 197 11.60 15.53 -13.56
N GLU A 198 10.69 16.23 -14.23
CA GLU A 198 10.21 15.81 -15.56
C GLU A 198 11.36 15.79 -16.57
N ASN A 199 12.18 16.84 -16.60
CA ASN A 199 13.39 16.87 -17.42
C ASN A 199 14.37 15.76 -17.04
N ALA A 200 14.53 15.46 -15.75
CA ALA A 200 15.38 14.37 -15.28
C ALA A 200 14.84 12.99 -15.69
N ILE A 201 13.51 12.78 -15.71
CA ILE A 201 12.92 11.54 -16.25
C ILE A 201 13.32 11.42 -17.72
N TYR A 202 13.09 12.45 -18.54
CA TYR A 202 13.46 12.36 -19.96
C TYR A 202 14.96 12.19 -20.16
N LYS A 203 15.83 12.80 -19.34
CA LYS A 203 17.28 12.58 -19.39
C LYS A 203 17.67 11.14 -19.01
N LEU A 204 17.04 10.56 -17.99
CA LEU A 204 17.28 9.16 -17.59
C LEU A 204 16.86 8.20 -18.69
N MET A 205 15.71 8.49 -19.31
CA MET A 205 15.07 7.70 -20.36
C MET A 205 15.60 8.05 -21.76
N GLN A 206 16.54 8.98 -21.89
CA GLN A 206 17.09 9.35 -23.19
C GLN A 206 17.86 8.14 -23.75
N PRO A 207 17.58 7.76 -25.00
CA PRO A 207 18.31 6.69 -25.66
C PRO A 207 19.80 6.97 -25.62
N LYS A 208 20.58 6.14 -24.91
CA LYS A 208 22.03 6.13 -25.11
C LYS A 208 22.29 5.75 -26.56
N ALA A 209 23.04 6.59 -27.27
CA ALA A 209 23.44 6.31 -28.65
C ALA A 209 24.14 4.94 -28.69
N ASP A 210 23.67 4.05 -29.55
CA ASP A 210 24.34 2.79 -29.80
C ASP A 210 25.69 3.07 -30.46
N ASN A 211 26.77 2.94 -29.68
CA ASN A 211 28.15 3.01 -30.17
C ASN A 211 28.45 1.67 -30.84
N GLY A 212 27.81 1.46 -32.00
CA GLY A 212 27.71 0.19 -32.69
C GLY A 212 29.04 -0.56 -32.76
N ASN A 213 29.05 -1.75 -32.18
CA ASN A 213 30.15 -2.71 -32.34
C ASN A 213 29.67 -4.12 -32.75
N GLY A 214 28.49 -4.22 -33.37
CA GLY A 214 27.95 -5.45 -33.94
C GLY A 214 27.07 -5.15 -35.14
N GLY A 215 27.21 -5.92 -36.23
CA GLY A 215 26.61 -5.67 -37.56
C GLY A 215 25.08 -5.78 -37.68
N HIS A 216 24.32 -5.25 -36.72
CA HIS A 216 22.87 -5.09 -36.81
C HIS A 216 22.49 -3.68 -37.32
N LEU A 217 21.35 -3.56 -38.00
CA LEU A 217 20.80 -2.28 -38.45
C LEU A 217 20.52 -1.37 -37.25
N LYS A 218 20.93 -0.09 -37.32
CA LYS A 218 20.59 0.91 -36.30
C LYS A 218 19.07 1.09 -36.22
N THR A 219 18.49 0.88 -35.05
CA THR A 219 17.10 1.21 -34.74
C THR A 219 17.05 2.46 -33.87
N ASP A 220 16.10 3.35 -34.16
CA ASP A 220 15.85 4.53 -33.34
C ASP A 220 14.92 4.15 -32.18
N LYS A 221 15.27 4.60 -30.98
CA LYS A 221 14.45 4.40 -29.78
C LYS A 221 13.48 5.56 -29.61
N LEU A 222 12.23 5.25 -29.30
CA LEU A 222 11.15 6.22 -29.10
C LEU A 222 10.79 6.32 -27.61
N VAL A 223 10.66 7.53 -27.10
CA VAL A 223 10.09 7.78 -25.76
C VAL A 223 8.61 8.10 -25.90
N VAL A 224 7.74 7.29 -25.27
CA VAL A 224 6.29 7.43 -25.31
C VAL A 224 5.75 7.67 -23.90
N ASN A 225 4.84 8.62 -23.77
CA ASN A 225 4.07 8.83 -22.54
C ASN A 225 2.73 8.11 -22.63
N ILE A 226 2.48 7.20 -21.68
CA ILE A 226 1.20 6.51 -21.53
C ILE A 226 0.50 7.07 -20.29
N GLY A 227 -0.68 7.66 -20.46
CA GLY A 227 -1.40 8.37 -19.40
C GLY A 227 -1.07 9.87 -19.33
N PRO A 228 -1.56 10.60 -18.30
CA PRO A 228 -2.29 10.09 -17.13
C PRO A 228 -3.75 9.69 -17.43
N GLN A 229 -4.29 10.14 -18.57
CA GLN A 229 -5.61 9.75 -19.06
C GLN A 229 -5.46 8.68 -20.15
N HIS A 230 -5.67 7.42 -19.78
CA HIS A 230 -5.73 6.31 -20.73
C HIS A 230 -6.69 5.22 -20.19
N PRO A 231 -7.51 4.57 -21.02
CA PRO A 231 -8.47 3.56 -20.53
C PRO A 231 -7.82 2.42 -19.73
N SER A 232 -6.63 1.98 -20.15
CA SER A 232 -5.89 0.88 -19.51
C SER A 232 -5.11 1.26 -18.24
N THR A 233 -5.14 2.52 -17.79
CA THR A 233 -4.41 2.95 -16.58
C THR A 233 -5.28 2.95 -15.31
N HIS A 234 -6.56 2.55 -15.41
CA HIS A 234 -7.52 2.37 -14.30
C HIS A 234 -7.41 3.39 -13.17
N GLY A 235 -7.55 4.66 -13.52
CA GLY A 235 -7.34 5.79 -12.63
C GLY A 235 -6.43 6.81 -13.30
N VAL A 236 -5.65 7.53 -12.49
CA VAL A 236 -4.72 8.55 -12.95
C VAL A 236 -3.31 8.05 -12.74
N PHE A 237 -2.73 7.47 -13.79
CA PHE A 237 -1.40 6.87 -13.73
C PHE A 237 -0.67 7.13 -15.03
N ARG A 238 0.59 7.58 -14.93
CA ARG A 238 1.44 7.94 -16.06
C ARG A 238 2.69 7.08 -16.05
N MET A 239 3.06 6.54 -17.21
CA MET A 239 4.31 5.81 -17.42
C MET A 239 5.06 6.43 -18.60
N VAL A 240 6.34 6.72 -18.39
CA VAL A 240 7.26 7.05 -19.47
C VAL A 240 7.94 5.76 -19.91
N VAL A 241 7.74 5.39 -21.17
CA VAL A 241 8.21 4.12 -21.73
C VAL A 241 9.19 4.41 -22.86
N VAL A 242 10.32 3.70 -22.87
CA VAL A 242 11.25 3.71 -23.99
C VAL A 242 11.04 2.45 -24.81
N LEU A 243 10.79 2.63 -26.10
CA LEU A 243 10.51 1.57 -27.06
C LEU A 243 11.65 1.44 -28.07
N ASP A 244 12.02 0.21 -28.38
CA ASP A 244 12.81 -0.17 -29.55
C ASP A 244 11.92 -1.02 -30.47
N GLY A 245 11.37 -0.37 -31.49
CA GLY A 245 10.25 -0.93 -32.26
C GLY A 245 9.03 -1.19 -31.36
N GLU A 246 8.68 -2.48 -31.18
CA GLU A 246 7.58 -2.92 -30.32
C GLU A 246 8.05 -3.38 -28.92
N THR A 247 9.38 -3.43 -28.68
CA THR A 247 9.95 -3.92 -27.43
C THR A 247 10.11 -2.79 -26.41
N VAL A 248 9.57 -2.98 -25.21
CA VAL A 248 9.84 -2.09 -24.07
C VAL A 248 11.25 -2.35 -23.54
N VAL A 249 12.11 -1.35 -23.60
CA VAL A 249 13.50 -1.44 -23.09
C VAL A 249 13.70 -0.76 -21.75
N ASP A 250 12.86 0.23 -21.42
CA ASP A 250 12.85 0.89 -20.13
C ASP A 250 11.45 1.45 -19.82
N LEU A 251 11.10 1.52 -18.54
CA LEU A 251 9.82 2.04 -18.07
C LEU A 251 10.00 2.75 -16.73
N LYS A 252 9.53 4.01 -16.66
CA LYS A 252 9.48 4.77 -15.41
C LYS A 252 8.05 5.16 -15.06
N PRO A 253 7.48 4.64 -13.96
CA PRO A 253 6.17 5.09 -13.48
C PRO A 253 6.29 6.46 -12.80
N VAL A 254 5.29 7.30 -13.02
CA VAL A 254 5.14 8.62 -12.40
C VAL A 254 3.98 8.57 -11.43
N MET A 255 4.30 8.67 -10.14
CA MET A 255 3.35 8.57 -9.03
C MET A 255 2.87 9.97 -8.59
N GLY A 256 1.95 10.02 -7.63
CA GLY A 256 1.53 11.27 -6.97
C GLY A 256 0.22 11.90 -7.48
N TYR A 257 -0.27 11.53 -8.66
CA TYR A 257 -1.50 12.13 -9.24
C TYR A 257 -2.77 11.98 -8.37
N LEU A 258 -2.84 10.92 -7.55
CA LEU A 258 -3.93 10.70 -6.59
C LEU A 258 -3.47 10.88 -5.13
N HIS A 259 -2.27 11.42 -4.91
CA HIS A 259 -1.81 11.71 -3.56
C HIS A 259 -2.66 12.82 -2.94
N ARG A 260 -3.26 12.55 -1.78
CA ARG A 260 -4.12 13.48 -1.03
C ARG A 260 -3.64 13.72 0.39
N ASN A 261 -2.44 13.25 0.71
CA ASN A 261 -1.81 13.37 2.01
C ASN A 261 -2.72 12.94 3.19
N HIS A 262 -3.30 11.73 3.07
CA HIS A 262 -4.17 11.15 4.09
C HIS A 262 -3.48 11.03 5.46
N GLU A 263 -2.17 10.78 5.47
CA GLU A 263 -1.37 10.67 6.69
C GLU A 263 -1.30 12.00 7.44
N LYS A 264 -1.03 13.12 6.72
CA LYS A 264 -1.02 14.45 7.34
C LYS A 264 -2.38 14.86 7.87
N ILE A 265 -3.45 14.51 7.15
CA ILE A 265 -4.83 14.68 7.63
C ILE A 265 -5.04 13.85 8.92
N GLY A 266 -4.49 12.64 8.92
CA GLY A 266 -4.51 11.71 10.05
C GLY A 266 -3.93 12.27 11.34
N GLU A 267 -2.84 13.04 11.27
CA GLU A 267 -2.18 13.65 12.44
C GLU A 267 -3.08 14.61 13.22
N ARG A 268 -4.03 15.25 12.53
CA ARG A 268 -4.90 16.28 13.11
C ARG A 268 -6.23 15.73 13.61
N ASN A 269 -6.59 14.55 13.14
CA ASN A 269 -7.84 13.89 13.45
C ASN A 269 -7.65 12.95 14.64
N THR A 270 -8.71 12.82 15.43
CA THR A 270 -8.79 11.70 16.38
C THR A 270 -8.77 10.36 15.63
N PHE A 271 -8.34 9.28 16.30
CA PHE A 271 -8.35 7.94 15.71
C PHE A 271 -9.70 7.57 15.08
N LEU A 272 -10.82 7.95 15.71
CA LEU A 272 -12.15 7.65 15.16
C LEU A 272 -12.48 8.45 13.90
N GLN A 273 -12.08 9.73 13.85
CA GLN A 273 -12.25 10.59 12.67
C GLN A 273 -11.46 10.10 11.46
N ASN A 274 -10.42 9.28 11.67
CA ASN A 274 -9.63 8.68 10.60
C ASN A 274 -10.26 7.44 9.97
N MET A 275 -11.23 6.79 10.63
CA MET A 275 -11.87 5.58 10.10
C MET A 275 -12.48 5.77 8.68
N PRO A 276 -13.22 6.85 8.37
CA PRO A 276 -13.74 7.04 7.01
C PRO A 276 -12.65 7.25 5.96
N TYR A 277 -11.45 7.74 6.33
CA TYR A 277 -10.38 7.95 5.37
C TYR A 277 -9.74 6.62 4.94
N THR A 278 -9.69 5.62 5.82
CA THR A 278 -9.15 4.30 5.46
C THR A 278 -10.06 3.55 4.48
N ASP A 279 -11.37 3.81 4.47
CA ASP A 279 -12.29 3.29 3.42
C ASP A 279 -11.88 3.72 2.00
N ARG A 280 -11.15 4.83 1.87
CA ARG A 280 -10.84 5.49 0.59
C ARG A 280 -9.44 5.18 0.06
N LEU A 281 -8.66 4.37 0.77
CA LEU A 281 -7.31 3.98 0.35
C LEU A 281 -7.38 3.02 -0.84
N ASP A 282 -7.83 1.79 -0.60
CA ASP A 282 -8.40 0.92 -1.64
C ASP A 282 -9.92 1.08 -1.61
N TYR A 283 -10.44 1.85 -2.57
CA TYR A 283 -11.86 2.20 -2.66
C TYR A 283 -12.77 1.00 -3.01
N LEU A 284 -12.21 -0.14 -3.44
CA LEU A 284 -12.94 -1.39 -3.65
C LEU A 284 -12.96 -2.26 -2.39
N ALA A 285 -11.99 -2.09 -1.50
CA ALA A 285 -11.75 -2.96 -0.36
C ALA A 285 -11.97 -2.29 1.01
N SER A 286 -12.91 -1.34 1.09
CA SER A 286 -13.17 -0.50 2.26
C SER A 286 -13.23 -1.26 3.60
N MET A 287 -14.05 -2.31 3.70
CA MET A 287 -14.18 -3.14 4.91
C MET A 287 -12.85 -3.71 5.40
N SER A 288 -11.96 -4.12 4.48
CA SER A 288 -10.66 -4.69 4.82
C SER A 288 -9.67 -3.64 5.30
N ASN A 289 -9.67 -2.45 4.69
CA ASN A 289 -8.84 -1.32 5.11
C ASN A 289 -9.24 -0.85 6.52
N ASN A 290 -10.55 -0.70 6.73
CA ASN A 290 -11.17 -0.37 8.01
C ASN A 290 -10.83 -1.42 9.08
N HIS A 291 -10.85 -2.71 8.72
CA HIS A 291 -10.50 -3.79 9.64
C HIS A 291 -9.02 -3.73 10.05
N ALA A 292 -8.10 -3.54 9.09
CA ALA A 292 -6.68 -3.38 9.39
C ALA A 292 -6.41 -2.21 10.35
N TYR A 293 -7.06 -1.06 10.11
CA TYR A 293 -6.94 0.10 10.99
C TYR A 293 -7.53 -0.15 12.39
N ALA A 294 -8.71 -0.77 12.46
CA ALA A 294 -9.34 -1.12 13.73
C ALA A 294 -8.46 -2.06 14.56
N LEU A 295 -7.89 -3.11 13.94
CA LEU A 295 -6.98 -4.06 14.60
C LEU A 295 -5.75 -3.36 15.17
N SER A 296 -5.14 -2.44 14.40
CA SER A 296 -3.96 -1.70 14.86
C SER A 296 -4.27 -0.86 16.10
N VAL A 297 -5.38 -0.12 16.12
CA VAL A 297 -5.78 0.70 17.27
C VAL A 297 -6.20 -0.17 18.46
N GLU A 298 -6.93 -1.26 18.24
CA GLU A 298 -7.34 -2.20 19.29
C GLU A 298 -6.15 -2.86 19.98
N ARG A 299 -5.11 -3.22 19.21
CA ARG A 299 -3.85 -3.75 19.75
C ARG A 299 -3.15 -2.72 20.64
N LEU A 300 -3.08 -1.46 20.21
CA LEU A 300 -2.50 -0.36 21.00
C LEU A 300 -3.29 -0.12 22.30
N MET A 301 -4.62 -0.26 22.26
CA MET A 301 -5.49 -0.08 23.42
C MET A 301 -5.57 -1.32 24.33
N GLY A 302 -5.12 -2.49 23.87
CA GLY A 302 -5.31 -3.77 24.57
C GLY A 302 -6.77 -4.20 24.68
N VAL A 303 -7.63 -3.80 23.74
CA VAL A 303 -9.08 -4.10 23.76
C VAL A 303 -9.36 -5.42 23.07
N LYS A 304 -10.09 -6.31 23.75
CA LYS A 304 -10.60 -7.56 23.17
C LYS A 304 -11.99 -7.36 22.56
N VAL A 305 -12.13 -7.74 21.31
CA VAL A 305 -13.40 -7.63 20.55
C VAL A 305 -14.33 -8.81 20.89
N PRO A 306 -15.66 -8.59 21.00
CA PRO A 306 -16.61 -9.68 21.20
C PRO A 306 -16.61 -10.69 20.06
N GLU A 307 -16.78 -11.97 20.38
CA GLU A 307 -16.69 -13.07 19.42
C GLU A 307 -17.65 -12.91 18.22
N ARG A 308 -18.91 -12.51 18.45
CA ARG A 308 -19.87 -12.27 17.36
C ARG A 308 -19.36 -11.20 16.39
N ALA A 309 -18.75 -10.13 16.89
CA ALA A 309 -18.21 -9.06 16.05
C ALA A 309 -17.02 -9.55 15.21
N GLU A 310 -16.18 -10.45 15.74
CA GLU A 310 -15.10 -11.06 14.96
C GLU A 310 -15.61 -11.92 13.79
N TYR A 311 -16.66 -12.72 14.00
CA TYR A 311 -17.30 -13.45 12.90
C TYR A 311 -17.89 -12.52 11.84
N LEU A 312 -18.54 -11.43 12.25
CA LEU A 312 -19.06 -10.42 11.31
C LEU A 312 -17.94 -9.73 10.54
N ARG A 313 -16.82 -9.41 11.20
CA ARG A 313 -15.64 -8.82 10.56
C ARG A 313 -15.05 -9.74 9.49
N VAL A 314 -14.83 -11.01 9.82
CA VAL A 314 -14.30 -11.99 8.87
C VAL A 314 -15.27 -12.19 7.70
N LEU A 315 -16.57 -12.33 7.97
CA LEU A 315 -17.59 -12.43 6.92
C LEU A 315 -17.54 -11.24 5.95
N MET A 316 -17.57 -10.01 6.48
CA MET A 316 -17.54 -8.80 5.64
C MET A 316 -16.24 -8.70 4.84
N VAL A 317 -15.09 -8.99 5.45
CA VAL A 317 -13.80 -8.92 4.77
C VAL A 317 -13.66 -9.99 3.69
N GLU A 318 -14.12 -11.21 3.91
CA GLU A 318 -14.06 -12.26 2.89
C GLU A 318 -15.06 -12.02 1.75
N LEU A 319 -16.23 -11.45 2.02
CA LEU A 319 -17.13 -10.95 0.98
C LEU A 319 -16.49 -9.80 0.18
N THR A 320 -15.79 -8.88 0.85
CA THR A 320 -15.01 -7.83 0.18
C THR A 320 -13.88 -8.42 -0.69
N ARG A 321 -13.21 -9.49 -0.22
CA ARG A 321 -12.18 -10.21 -1.01
C ARG A 321 -12.78 -10.79 -2.30
N ILE A 322 -13.95 -11.42 -2.21
CA ILE A 322 -14.66 -11.96 -3.38
C ILE A 322 -15.01 -10.82 -4.36
N CYS A 323 -15.59 -9.72 -3.87
CA CYS A 323 -15.88 -8.53 -4.68
C CYS A 323 -14.64 -7.99 -5.41
N SER A 324 -13.53 -7.85 -4.68
CA SER A 324 -12.27 -7.31 -5.23
C SER A 324 -11.70 -8.24 -6.31
N HIS A 325 -11.67 -9.56 -6.08
CA HIS A 325 -11.20 -10.52 -7.08
C HIS A 325 -12.12 -10.64 -8.30
N MET A 326 -13.43 -10.63 -8.12
CA MET A 326 -14.38 -10.61 -9.25
C MET A 326 -14.18 -9.36 -10.11
N TRP A 327 -13.98 -8.20 -9.47
CA TRP A 327 -13.68 -6.95 -10.19
C TRP A 327 -12.36 -7.05 -10.95
N ALA A 328 -11.30 -7.54 -10.31
CA ALA A 328 -9.99 -7.71 -10.93
C ALA A 328 -10.04 -8.63 -12.16
N ILE A 329 -10.71 -9.79 -12.04
CA ILE A 329 -10.88 -10.74 -13.16
C ILE A 329 -11.68 -10.09 -14.29
N GLY A 330 -12.82 -9.46 -13.96
CA GLY A 330 -13.68 -8.82 -14.96
C GLY A 330 -12.95 -7.75 -15.78
N PHE A 331 -12.19 -6.88 -15.11
CA PHE A 331 -11.45 -5.80 -15.77
C PHE A 331 -10.19 -6.26 -16.50
N LEU A 332 -9.44 -7.22 -15.94
CA LEU A 332 -8.31 -7.84 -16.65
C LEU A 332 -8.76 -8.36 -18.02
N LEU A 333 -9.88 -9.08 -18.06
CA LEU A 333 -10.41 -9.65 -19.29
C LEU A 333 -10.91 -8.58 -20.26
N ASN A 334 -11.54 -7.52 -19.75
CA ASN A 334 -11.96 -6.39 -20.55
C ASN A 334 -10.75 -5.71 -21.24
N ASP A 335 -9.66 -5.51 -20.52
CA ASP A 335 -8.43 -4.91 -21.07
C ASP A 335 -7.72 -5.82 -22.08
N LEU A 336 -7.82 -7.13 -21.90
CA LEU A 336 -7.31 -8.11 -22.86
C LEU A 336 -8.17 -8.21 -24.13
N GLY A 337 -9.37 -7.62 -24.13
CA GLY A 337 -10.27 -7.51 -25.28
C GLY A 337 -11.56 -8.33 -25.18
N ALA A 338 -11.81 -9.05 -24.08
CA ALA A 338 -13.09 -9.72 -23.84
C ALA A 338 -14.16 -8.68 -23.45
N PHE A 339 -14.69 -8.01 -24.47
CA PHE A 339 -15.47 -6.78 -24.37
C PHE A 339 -16.67 -6.89 -23.41
N GLN A 340 -16.52 -6.31 -22.23
CA GLN A 340 -17.50 -6.11 -21.15
C GLN A 340 -18.25 -7.34 -20.59
N THR A 341 -18.39 -8.45 -21.32
CA THR A 341 -19.26 -9.57 -20.90
C THR A 341 -18.80 -10.20 -19.58
N PRO A 342 -17.52 -10.59 -19.42
CA PRO A 342 -17.05 -11.11 -18.13
C PRO A 342 -17.14 -10.06 -17.01
N ALA A 343 -16.86 -8.79 -17.32
CA ALA A 343 -16.97 -7.69 -16.37
C ALA A 343 -18.40 -7.51 -15.88
N LEU A 344 -19.40 -7.51 -16.76
CA LEU A 344 -20.82 -7.38 -16.40
C LEU A 344 -21.30 -8.55 -15.56
N TYR A 345 -20.85 -9.77 -15.85
CA TYR A 345 -21.19 -10.96 -15.07
C TYR A 345 -20.61 -10.86 -13.65
N ALA A 346 -19.34 -10.46 -13.53
CA ALA A 346 -18.71 -10.20 -12.25
C ALA A 346 -19.39 -9.06 -11.47
N ILE A 347 -19.76 -7.96 -12.15
CA ILE A 347 -20.47 -6.82 -11.54
C ILE A 347 -21.82 -7.27 -10.98
N LYS A 348 -22.60 -8.06 -11.73
CA LYS A 348 -23.90 -8.56 -11.28
C LYS A 348 -23.83 -9.30 -9.94
N GLU A 349 -22.83 -10.17 -9.78
CA GLU A 349 -22.66 -10.94 -8.55
C GLU A 349 -22.10 -10.07 -7.41
N ARG A 350 -21.21 -9.12 -7.73
CA ARG A 350 -20.76 -8.09 -6.78
C ARG A 350 -21.92 -7.26 -6.24
N GLU A 351 -22.89 -6.86 -7.06
CA GLU A 351 -24.03 -6.04 -6.62
C GLU A 351 -24.84 -6.71 -5.50
N LEU A 352 -24.95 -8.05 -5.50
CA LEU A 352 -25.65 -8.79 -4.44
C LEU A 352 -24.94 -8.69 -3.09
N ILE A 353 -23.59 -8.70 -3.11
CA ILE A 353 -22.79 -8.48 -1.92
C ILE A 353 -22.93 -7.02 -1.45
N LEU A 354 -22.98 -6.08 -2.40
CA LEU A 354 -23.15 -4.66 -2.06
C LEU A 354 -24.52 -4.34 -1.44
N ASP A 355 -25.57 -5.10 -1.76
CA ASP A 355 -26.86 -4.95 -1.09
C ASP A 355 -26.78 -5.31 0.39
N LEU A 356 -25.99 -6.33 0.76
CA LEU A 356 -25.70 -6.64 2.16
C LEU A 356 -24.95 -5.48 2.82
N PHE A 357 -23.94 -4.93 2.15
CA PHE A 357 -23.16 -3.81 2.68
C PHE A 357 -24.04 -2.59 2.88
N GLU A 358 -24.92 -2.27 1.93
CA GLU A 358 -25.88 -1.19 2.05
C GLU A 358 -26.87 -1.42 3.19
N ALA A 359 -27.50 -2.60 3.26
CA ALA A 359 -28.48 -2.88 4.29
C ALA A 359 -27.86 -2.89 5.71
N THR A 360 -26.61 -3.34 5.83
CA THR A 360 -25.92 -3.43 7.11
C THR A 360 -25.26 -2.10 7.49
N ALA A 361 -24.53 -1.46 6.58
CA ALA A 361 -23.69 -0.31 6.87
C ALA A 361 -24.30 1.04 6.41
N GLY A 362 -25.35 1.02 5.60
CA GLY A 362 -26.01 2.21 5.03
C GLY A 362 -25.28 2.81 3.82
N SER A 363 -24.28 2.12 3.28
CA SER A 363 -23.47 2.57 2.14
C SER A 363 -22.92 1.36 1.40
N ARG A 364 -22.80 1.48 0.07
CA ARG A 364 -22.39 0.38 -0.82
C ARG A 364 -20.87 0.24 -0.98
N MET A 365 -20.13 1.35 -0.88
CA MET A 365 -18.67 1.34 -1.10
C MET A 365 -17.93 1.84 0.13
N MET A 366 -18.18 3.08 0.54
CA MET A 366 -17.56 3.70 1.72
C MET A 366 -18.38 3.33 2.95
N CYS A 367 -18.20 2.10 3.44
CA CYS A 367 -19.12 1.48 4.38
C CYS A 367 -18.94 1.98 5.82
N ASN A 368 -17.72 2.34 6.22
CA ASN A 368 -17.39 2.83 7.56
C ASN A 368 -18.01 1.97 8.68
N TYR A 369 -17.95 0.65 8.48
CA TYR A 369 -18.68 -0.34 9.28
C TYR A 369 -17.84 -0.88 10.45
N MET A 370 -16.54 -1.05 10.25
CA MET A 370 -15.64 -1.50 11.31
C MET A 370 -15.45 -0.36 12.32
N ARG A 371 -15.45 -0.72 13.60
CA ARG A 371 -15.26 0.22 14.71
C ARG A 371 -14.27 -0.35 15.70
N PHE A 372 -13.57 0.51 16.44
CA PHE A 372 -12.78 0.05 17.57
C PHE A 372 -13.68 -0.68 18.57
N GLY A 373 -13.31 -1.90 18.95
CA GLY A 373 -14.09 -2.79 19.79
C GLY A 373 -15.10 -3.68 19.05
N GLY A 374 -15.21 -3.62 17.71
CA GLY A 374 -16.07 -4.51 16.93
C GLY A 374 -16.62 -3.91 15.64
N VAL A 375 -17.94 -3.87 15.52
CA VAL A 375 -18.66 -3.39 14.33
C VAL A 375 -19.72 -2.38 14.72
N SER A 376 -20.11 -1.53 13.79
CA SER A 376 -21.08 -0.45 14.02
C SER A 376 -22.49 -0.96 14.38
N ARG A 377 -22.93 -2.05 13.76
CA ARG A 377 -24.25 -2.66 13.94
C ARG A 377 -24.27 -4.12 13.51
N ASP A 378 -25.21 -4.89 14.03
CA ASP A 378 -25.41 -6.28 13.60
C ASP A 378 -26.05 -6.35 12.20
N LEU A 379 -26.08 -7.54 11.61
CA LEU A 379 -26.78 -7.81 10.35
C LEU A 379 -28.28 -7.49 10.50
N PRO A 380 -28.93 -6.94 9.46
CA PRO A 380 -30.37 -6.76 9.47
C PRO A 380 -31.09 -8.10 9.59
N ALA A 381 -32.30 -8.12 10.16
CA ALA A 381 -33.08 -9.35 10.29
C ALA A 381 -33.53 -9.90 8.92
N ALA A 382 -33.79 -9.01 7.98
CA ALA A 382 -34.18 -9.35 6.62
C ALA A 382 -33.42 -8.50 5.59
N LEU A 383 -33.11 -9.11 4.45
CA LEU A 383 -32.52 -8.50 3.28
C LEU A 383 -33.29 -9.04 2.08
N ARG A 384 -33.72 -8.17 1.14
CA ARG A 384 -34.50 -8.59 -0.05
C ARG A 384 -35.75 -9.43 0.30
N ASP A 385 -36.47 -9.00 1.35
CA ASP A 385 -37.69 -9.63 1.87
C ASP A 385 -37.54 -11.08 2.40
N GLU A 386 -36.31 -11.55 2.62
CA GLU A 386 -35.98 -12.85 3.19
C GLU A 386 -35.04 -12.73 4.39
N ASN A 387 -34.89 -13.81 5.17
CA ASN A 387 -33.96 -13.82 6.29
C ASN A 387 -32.51 -13.64 5.80
N THR A 388 -31.78 -12.69 6.38
CA THR A 388 -30.41 -12.35 5.92
C THR A 388 -29.46 -13.53 5.95
N MET A 389 -29.57 -14.43 6.93
CA MET A 389 -28.69 -15.60 7.01
C MET A 389 -29.00 -16.64 5.94
N ASP A 390 -30.27 -16.77 5.55
CA ASP A 390 -30.69 -17.67 4.46
C ASP A 390 -30.23 -17.12 3.11
N PHE A 391 -30.38 -15.80 2.86
CA PHE A 391 -29.80 -15.14 1.69
C PHE A 391 -28.29 -15.35 1.60
N LEU A 392 -27.56 -15.11 2.69
CA LEU A 392 -26.11 -15.27 2.72
C LEU A 392 -25.69 -16.72 2.46
N ARG A 393 -26.43 -17.69 3.01
CA ARG A 393 -26.19 -19.10 2.76
C ARG A 393 -26.36 -19.42 1.28
N GLU A 394 -27.46 -18.98 0.67
CA GLU A 394 -27.71 -19.21 -0.76
C GLU A 394 -26.64 -18.53 -1.64
N LEU A 395 -26.31 -17.28 -1.33
CA LEU A 395 -25.31 -16.51 -2.05
C LEU A 395 -23.93 -17.19 -2.01
N VAL A 396 -23.45 -17.55 -0.82
CA VAL A 396 -22.09 -18.06 -0.62
C VAL A 396 -21.95 -19.53 -1.00
N VAL A 397 -22.96 -20.37 -0.73
CA VAL A 397 -22.85 -21.82 -0.94
C VAL A 397 -23.20 -22.22 -2.37
N ASN A 398 -24.16 -21.53 -3.00
CA ASN A 398 -24.68 -21.95 -4.30
C ASN A 398 -24.34 -20.95 -5.40
N ARG A 399 -24.68 -19.67 -5.21
CA ARG A 399 -24.65 -18.69 -6.31
C ARG A 399 -23.23 -18.26 -6.71
N LEU A 400 -22.41 -17.83 -5.75
CA LEU A 400 -21.05 -17.37 -6.03
C LEU A 400 -20.17 -18.48 -6.62
N PRO A 401 -20.18 -19.74 -6.10
CA PRO A 401 -19.46 -20.84 -6.73
C PRO A 401 -19.91 -21.10 -8.16
N TYR A 402 -21.22 -21.15 -8.42
CA TYR A 402 -21.74 -21.34 -9.78
C TYR A 402 -21.26 -20.24 -10.74
N ALA A 403 -21.29 -18.97 -10.30
CA ALA A 403 -20.83 -17.86 -11.13
C ALA A 403 -19.32 -17.93 -11.43
N ILE A 404 -18.51 -18.37 -10.46
CA ILE A 404 -17.08 -18.60 -10.65
C ILE A 404 -16.85 -19.74 -11.63
N ASP A 405 -17.56 -20.87 -11.49
CA ASP A 405 -17.46 -22.01 -12.41
C ASP A 405 -17.90 -21.66 -13.83
N GLU A 406 -18.90 -20.78 -13.99
CA GLU A 406 -19.34 -20.29 -15.29
C GLU A 406 -18.24 -19.43 -15.95
N LEU A 407 -17.62 -18.51 -15.21
CA LEU A 407 -16.48 -17.74 -15.68
C LEU A 407 -15.30 -18.66 -16.05
N ASP A 408 -14.93 -19.58 -15.18
CA ASP A 408 -13.83 -20.54 -15.39
C ASP A 408 -14.02 -21.35 -16.68
N ARG A 409 -15.22 -21.88 -16.89
CA ARG A 409 -15.58 -22.69 -18.07
C ARG A 409 -15.31 -21.97 -19.39
N PHE A 410 -15.56 -20.68 -19.47
CA PHE A 410 -15.39 -19.91 -20.70
C PHE A 410 -14.01 -19.28 -20.85
N LEU A 411 -13.30 -19.03 -19.73
CA LEU A 411 -12.13 -18.15 -19.73
C LEU A 411 -10.82 -18.90 -19.50
N THR A 412 -10.77 -19.82 -18.53
CA THR A 412 -9.51 -20.46 -18.11
C THR A 412 -8.86 -21.28 -19.23
N HIS A 413 -9.68 -21.90 -20.08
CA HIS A 413 -9.20 -22.71 -21.21
C HIS A 413 -9.24 -22.00 -22.56
N SER A 414 -9.59 -20.72 -22.59
CA SER A 414 -9.59 -19.92 -23.82
C SER A 414 -8.17 -19.82 -24.38
N GLU A 415 -7.99 -20.25 -25.62
CA GLU A 415 -6.69 -20.21 -26.31
C GLU A 415 -6.16 -18.77 -26.43
N ILE A 416 -7.06 -17.81 -26.67
CA ILE A 416 -6.72 -16.38 -26.78
C ILE A 416 -6.16 -15.87 -25.45
N LEU A 417 -6.83 -16.16 -24.33
CA LEU A 417 -6.38 -15.69 -23.02
C LEU A 417 -5.08 -16.36 -22.62
N ARG A 418 -4.95 -17.67 -22.83
CA ARG A 418 -3.72 -18.41 -22.55
C ARG A 418 -2.54 -17.87 -23.35
N ALA A 419 -2.73 -17.57 -24.64
CA ALA A 419 -1.68 -16.99 -25.48
C ALA A 419 -1.27 -15.57 -25.05
N ARG A 420 -2.15 -14.82 -24.37
CA ARG A 420 -1.92 -13.43 -23.94
C ARG A 420 -1.38 -13.31 -22.51
N CYS A 421 -1.54 -14.34 -21.68
CA CYS A 421 -1.13 -14.31 -20.27
C CYS A 421 0.03 -15.26 -19.95
N ILE A 422 0.07 -16.46 -20.53
CA ILE A 422 1.10 -17.45 -20.17
C ILE A 422 2.49 -16.93 -20.59
N GLY A 423 3.41 -16.89 -19.63
CA GLY A 423 4.78 -16.40 -19.83
C GLY A 423 4.91 -14.89 -19.95
N VAL A 424 3.87 -14.10 -19.66
CA VAL A 424 3.92 -12.63 -19.65
C VAL A 424 4.08 -12.14 -18.22
N GLY A 425 5.00 -11.20 -17.99
CA GLY A 425 5.18 -10.60 -16.66
C GLY A 425 5.82 -11.51 -15.60
N VAL A 426 6.55 -12.55 -16.05
CA VAL A 426 7.15 -13.57 -15.18
C VAL A 426 7.99 -12.96 -14.05
N LEU A 427 7.56 -13.19 -12.82
CA LEU A 427 8.25 -12.77 -11.60
C LEU A 427 8.74 -14.01 -10.83
N ALA A 428 10.06 -14.18 -10.73
CA ALA A 428 10.64 -15.25 -9.93
C ALA A 428 10.43 -15.00 -8.42
N GLY A 429 10.22 -16.06 -7.64
CA GLY A 429 9.95 -15.95 -6.18
C GLY A 429 10.98 -15.13 -5.41
N GLU A 430 12.28 -15.32 -5.66
CA GLU A 430 13.34 -14.53 -5.04
C GLU A 430 13.22 -13.03 -5.36
N LYS A 431 12.88 -12.69 -6.61
CA LYS A 431 12.64 -11.30 -7.02
C LYS A 431 11.37 -10.76 -6.38
N ALA A 432 10.29 -11.55 -6.33
CA ALA A 432 9.04 -11.15 -5.69
C ALA A 432 9.28 -10.76 -4.22
N ILE A 433 10.07 -11.55 -3.49
CA ILE A 433 10.47 -11.26 -2.12
C ILE A 433 11.33 -10.00 -2.05
N ALA A 434 12.35 -9.90 -2.91
CA ALA A 434 13.28 -8.76 -2.93
C ALA A 434 12.58 -7.42 -3.24
N TYR A 435 11.57 -7.43 -4.12
CA TYR A 435 10.74 -6.27 -4.46
C TYR A 435 9.57 -6.05 -3.49
N SER A 436 9.50 -6.81 -2.39
CA SER A 436 8.44 -6.69 -1.38
C SER A 436 7.03 -6.90 -1.96
N ALA A 437 6.90 -7.73 -2.99
CA ALA A 437 5.62 -8.08 -3.58
C ALA A 437 4.77 -8.90 -2.59
N ALA A 438 3.47 -8.62 -2.51
CA ALA A 438 2.57 -9.25 -1.55
C ALA A 438 1.39 -9.97 -2.24
N GLY A 439 0.69 -10.81 -1.47
CA GLY A 439 -0.60 -11.35 -1.87
C GLY A 439 -0.53 -12.24 -3.12
N PRO A 440 -1.42 -12.06 -4.11
CA PRO A 440 -1.43 -12.89 -5.32
C PRO A 440 -0.12 -12.92 -6.10
N LEU A 441 0.60 -11.80 -6.22
CA LEU A 441 1.87 -11.73 -6.96
C LEU A 441 2.94 -12.64 -6.34
N LEU A 442 3.10 -12.56 -5.02
CA LEU A 442 4.05 -13.39 -4.27
C LEU A 442 3.72 -14.88 -4.40
N ARG A 443 2.43 -15.22 -4.28
CA ARG A 443 1.95 -16.61 -4.34
C ARG A 443 1.96 -17.22 -5.75
N ALA A 444 1.76 -16.41 -6.78
CA ALA A 444 1.91 -16.82 -8.18
C ALA A 444 3.37 -17.11 -8.54
N SER A 445 4.31 -16.56 -7.76
CA SER A 445 5.77 -16.72 -7.91
C SER A 445 6.34 -17.89 -7.09
N GLY A 446 5.50 -18.79 -6.58
CA GLY A 446 5.90 -20.00 -5.86
C GLY A 446 6.09 -19.86 -4.35
N VAL A 447 5.91 -18.66 -3.80
CA VAL A 447 6.14 -18.40 -2.37
C VAL A 447 4.83 -18.60 -1.59
N ASN A 448 4.79 -19.64 -0.74
CA ASN A 448 3.61 -19.97 0.05
C ASN A 448 3.49 -19.12 1.32
N TYR A 449 3.16 -17.85 1.13
CA TYR A 449 3.00 -16.88 2.21
C TYR A 449 1.64 -16.18 2.15
N ASP A 450 0.89 -16.25 3.25
CA ASP A 450 -0.36 -15.51 3.47
C ASP A 450 -0.47 -15.16 4.96
N LEU A 451 -0.65 -13.87 5.26
CA LEU A 451 -0.68 -13.38 6.64
C LEU A 451 -1.75 -14.08 7.50
N ARG A 452 -2.89 -14.46 6.91
CA ARG A 452 -3.97 -15.13 7.66
C ARG A 452 -3.57 -16.52 8.19
N ARG A 453 -2.50 -17.12 7.65
CA ARG A 453 -1.91 -18.38 8.13
C ARG A 453 -0.58 -18.17 8.83
N ALA A 454 0.28 -17.28 8.31
CA ALA A 454 1.63 -17.07 8.81
C ALA A 454 1.68 -16.30 10.15
N ASP A 455 0.79 -15.31 10.32
CA ASP A 455 0.60 -14.54 11.55
C ASP A 455 -0.90 -14.22 11.72
N PRO A 456 -1.72 -15.22 12.12
CA PRO A 456 -3.17 -15.10 12.13
C PRO A 456 -3.64 -13.94 13.03
N TYR A 457 -4.61 -13.18 12.53
CA TYR A 457 -5.30 -12.11 13.25
C TYR A 457 -6.80 -12.39 13.33
N SER A 458 -7.53 -11.63 14.17
CA SER A 458 -8.96 -11.87 14.41
C SER A 458 -9.19 -13.33 14.82
N ILE A 459 -10.04 -14.07 14.10
CA ILE A 459 -10.35 -15.49 14.33
C ILE A 459 -10.06 -16.37 13.11
N TYR A 460 -9.13 -15.95 12.23
CA TYR A 460 -8.75 -16.74 11.04
C TYR A 460 -8.16 -18.11 11.37
N ASP A 461 -7.57 -18.27 12.56
CA ASP A 461 -7.02 -19.52 13.09
C ASP A 461 -8.09 -20.61 13.30
N ARG A 462 -9.37 -20.24 13.38
CA ARG A 462 -10.50 -21.18 13.57
C ARG A 462 -11.04 -21.77 12.28
N PHE A 463 -10.68 -21.21 11.13
CA PHE A 463 -11.20 -21.63 9.83
C PHE A 463 -10.20 -22.50 9.09
N ASP A 464 -10.73 -23.48 8.36
CA ASP A 464 -9.94 -24.30 7.46
C ASP A 464 -10.06 -23.80 6.01
N PHE A 465 -8.94 -23.37 5.45
CA PHE A 465 -8.83 -22.91 4.07
C PHE A 465 -7.41 -23.12 3.51
N ASN A 466 -7.33 -23.36 2.20
CA ASN A 466 -6.05 -23.51 1.53
C ASN A 466 -5.57 -22.19 0.95
N VAL A 467 -4.25 -22.01 0.94
CA VAL A 467 -3.59 -20.87 0.29
C VAL A 467 -3.21 -21.29 -1.13
N CYS A 468 -3.77 -20.62 -2.14
CA CYS A 468 -3.48 -20.92 -3.54
C CYS A 468 -2.11 -20.38 -3.94
N THR A 469 -1.23 -21.26 -4.43
CA THR A 469 0.11 -20.93 -4.92
C THR A 469 0.39 -21.63 -6.25
N ARG A 470 1.21 -21.01 -7.09
CA ARG A 470 1.70 -21.54 -8.37
C ARG A 470 3.19 -21.22 -8.51
N PRO A 471 4.00 -22.03 -9.22
CA PRO A 471 5.45 -21.83 -9.26
C PRO A 471 5.94 -20.97 -10.44
N ASN A 472 5.10 -20.67 -11.42
CA ASN A 472 5.54 -20.14 -12.71
C ASN A 472 5.86 -18.64 -12.71
N GLY A 473 5.22 -17.86 -11.81
CA GLY A 473 5.42 -16.42 -11.71
C GLY A 473 4.70 -15.59 -12.78
N ASP A 474 3.86 -16.19 -13.63
CA ASP A 474 3.07 -15.54 -14.69
C ASP A 474 1.61 -15.26 -14.32
#